data_AF-A0A2I4CP66-F1
#
_entry.id   AF-A0A2I4CP66-F1
#
_cell.length_a   1.000
_cell.length_b   1.000
_cell.length_c   1.000
_cell.angle_alpha   90.00
_cell.angle_beta   90.00
_cell.angle_gamma   90.00
#
_symmetry.space_group_name_H-M   'P 1'
#
loop_
_entity.id
_entity.type
_entity.pdbx_description
1 polymer ?
#
loop_
_entity_poly.entity_id
_entity_poly.type
_entity_poly.pdbx_seq_one_letter_code
_entity_poly.pdbx_strand_id
1 'polypeptide(L)'
;MSELHQAAAAGDYQKVEELLTQQNICPNQRDVDWSYKTPLHWAAAGGHTEITRLLIEHGARTGLRTEHGWTPAHFAAESGRLDVLRLLHSLHAPLDKEDICGDKPARLAQIYGHQDCFQFLQKAETECQAYRRKAAQEGISIDDTDEEWAEQTGLVEHNIVR
;
A
#
# COMPACT_ATOMS: atom_id res chain seq x y z
N MET A 1 -7.39 -16.19 10.86
CA MET A 1 -7.39 -14.79 11.39
C MET A 1 -6.69 -14.67 12.74
N SER A 2 -5.57 -13.95 12.83
CA SER A 2 -4.83 -13.72 14.09
C SER A 2 -5.33 -12.50 14.87
N GLU A 3 -4.90 -12.33 16.12
CA GLU A 3 -5.26 -11.16 16.95
C GLU A 3 -4.89 -9.83 16.27
N LEU A 4 -3.73 -9.76 15.61
CA LEU A 4 -3.31 -8.55 14.89
C LEU A 4 -4.24 -8.24 13.71
N HIS A 5 -4.78 -9.25 13.03
CA HIS A 5 -5.77 -9.03 11.96
C HIS A 5 -7.07 -8.45 12.54
N GLN A 6 -7.54 -9.01 13.65
CA GLN A 6 -8.77 -8.56 14.31
C GLN A 6 -8.63 -7.13 14.83
N ALA A 7 -7.52 -6.81 15.50
CA ALA A 7 -7.25 -5.46 16.01
C ALA A 7 -7.17 -4.44 14.85
N ALA A 8 -6.46 -4.79 13.77
CA ALA A 8 -6.37 -3.94 12.59
C ALA A 8 -7.73 -3.76 11.88
N ALA A 9 -8.58 -4.78 11.82
CA ALA A 9 -9.92 -4.67 11.25
C ALA A 9 -10.87 -3.83 12.14
N ALA A 10 -10.78 -4.01 13.46
CA ALA A 10 -11.59 -3.29 14.44
C ALA A 10 -11.22 -1.81 14.58
N GLY A 11 -9.99 -1.43 14.20
CA GLY A 11 -9.49 -0.08 14.39
C GLY A 11 -8.94 0.19 15.79
N ASP A 12 -8.56 -0.87 16.52
CA ASP A 12 -8.04 -0.75 17.89
C ASP A 12 -6.54 -0.43 17.86
N TYR A 13 -6.22 0.87 17.90
CA TYR A 13 -4.84 1.34 17.82
C TYR A 13 -3.97 0.82 18.97
N GLN A 14 -4.48 0.90 20.21
CA GLN A 14 -3.73 0.49 21.39
C GLN A 14 -3.39 -1.00 21.33
N LYS A 15 -4.33 -1.82 20.87
CA LYS A 15 -4.08 -3.25 20.74
C LYS A 15 -3.09 -3.57 19.62
N VAL A 16 -3.16 -2.85 18.50
CA VAL A 16 -2.16 -3.01 17.42
C VAL A 16 -0.75 -2.63 17.92
N GLU A 17 -0.61 -1.50 18.60
CA GLU A 17 0.66 -1.04 19.16
C GLU A 17 1.25 -2.02 20.19
N GLU A 18 0.40 -2.51 21.10
CA GLU A 18 0.80 -3.53 22.08
C GLU A 18 1.31 -4.80 21.38
N LEU A 19 0.57 -5.32 20.40
CA LEU A 19 0.92 -6.54 19.69
C LEU A 19 2.21 -6.39 18.87
N LEU A 20 2.41 -5.26 18.19
CA LEU A 20 3.60 -5.01 17.37
C LEU A 20 4.87 -4.82 18.20
N THR A 21 4.75 -4.47 19.48
CA THR A 21 5.88 -4.36 20.41
C THR A 21 6.37 -5.74 20.90
N GLN A 22 5.56 -6.80 20.74
CA GLN A 22 5.94 -8.15 21.14
C GLN A 22 6.91 -8.76 20.11
N GLN A 23 8.02 -9.34 20.59
CA GLN A 23 9.15 -9.79 19.76
C GLN A 23 8.84 -10.87 18.71
N ASN A 24 7.62 -11.43 18.67
CA ASN A 24 7.28 -12.58 17.83
C ASN A 24 6.07 -12.36 16.91
N ILE A 25 5.60 -11.12 16.76
CA ILE A 25 4.48 -10.80 15.88
C ILE A 25 4.99 -10.34 14.52
N CYS A 26 4.61 -11.07 13.47
CA CYS A 26 4.92 -10.69 12.10
C CYS A 26 3.81 -9.75 11.56
N PRO A 27 4.11 -8.48 11.23
CA PRO A 27 3.12 -7.55 10.67
C PRO A 27 2.66 -7.94 9.26
N ASN A 28 3.44 -8.79 8.57
CA ASN A 28 3.16 -9.32 7.25
C ASN A 28 2.47 -10.70 7.27
N GLN A 29 2.03 -11.16 8.44
CA GLN A 29 1.36 -12.46 8.56
C GLN A 29 0.17 -12.53 7.59
N ARG A 30 0.14 -13.56 6.75
CA ARG A 30 -0.95 -13.81 5.80
C ARG A 30 -1.94 -14.79 6.41
N ASP A 31 -3.22 -14.47 6.30
CA ASP A 31 -4.32 -15.29 6.77
C ASP A 31 -4.81 -16.25 5.68
N VAL A 32 -4.42 -17.52 5.76
CA VAL A 32 -4.75 -18.54 4.74
C VAL A 32 -6.26 -18.75 4.58
N ASP A 33 -7.02 -18.61 5.66
CA ASP A 33 -8.47 -18.78 5.65
C ASP A 33 -9.19 -17.55 5.05
N TRP A 34 -8.47 -16.44 4.88
CA TRP A 34 -9.05 -15.15 4.49
C TRP A 34 -8.35 -14.52 3.29
N SER A 35 -8.13 -15.33 2.26
CA SER A 35 -7.52 -14.91 1.00
C SER A 35 -6.10 -14.41 1.11
N TYR A 36 -5.34 -14.89 2.09
CA TYR A 36 -4.00 -14.40 2.40
C TYR A 36 -3.93 -12.90 2.70
N LYS A 37 -5.03 -12.31 3.19
CA LYS A 37 -5.02 -10.92 3.67
C LYS A 37 -4.04 -10.80 4.84
N THR A 38 -3.42 -9.63 4.91
CA THR A 38 -2.53 -9.22 6.02
C THR A 38 -3.26 -8.20 6.91
N PRO A 39 -2.77 -7.89 8.11
CA PRO A 39 -3.34 -6.82 8.94
C PRO A 39 -3.45 -5.48 8.19
N LEU A 40 -2.49 -5.16 7.33
CA LEU A 40 -2.50 -3.93 6.53
C LEU A 40 -3.68 -3.87 5.53
N HIS A 41 -4.10 -5.00 4.96
CA HIS A 41 -5.29 -5.04 4.10
C HIS A 41 -6.56 -4.66 4.87
N TRP A 42 -6.68 -5.16 6.11
CA TRP A 42 -7.82 -4.87 6.97
C TRP A 42 -7.84 -3.42 7.45
N ALA A 43 -6.69 -2.90 7.88
CA ALA A 43 -6.56 -1.48 8.26
C ALA A 43 -6.93 -0.56 7.08
N ALA A 44 -6.48 -0.90 5.87
CA ALA A 44 -6.76 -0.13 4.67
C ALA A 44 -8.25 -0.15 4.27
N ALA A 45 -8.92 -1.31 4.34
CA ALA A 45 -10.37 -1.41 4.12
C ALA A 45 -11.17 -0.60 5.16
N GLY A 46 -10.76 -0.67 6.43
CA GLY A 46 -11.38 0.02 7.55
C GLY A 46 -11.21 1.55 7.50
N GLY A 47 -10.24 2.06 6.75
CA GLY A 47 -9.89 3.48 6.75
C GLY A 47 -9.07 3.91 7.96
N HIS A 48 -8.43 2.96 8.64
CA HIS A 48 -7.70 3.20 9.88
C HIS A 48 -6.30 3.76 9.58
N THR A 49 -6.22 5.04 9.24
CA THR A 49 -5.00 5.69 8.75
C THR A 49 -3.83 5.59 9.73
N GLU A 50 -4.05 5.78 11.03
CA GLU A 50 -2.98 5.70 12.03
C GLU A 50 -2.48 4.26 12.26
N ILE A 51 -3.39 3.28 12.22
CA ILE A 51 -3.01 1.86 12.25
C ILE A 51 -2.25 1.47 10.99
N THR A 52 -2.68 1.97 9.82
CA THR A 52 -1.99 1.77 8.55
C THR A 52 -0.55 2.28 8.64
N ARG A 53 -0.35 3.48 9.17
CA ARG A 53 0.97 4.08 9.39
C ARG A 53 1.81 3.21 10.32
N LEU A 54 1.26 2.87 11.50
CA LEU A 54 1.95 2.09 12.51
C LEU A 54 2.40 0.71 11.99
N LEU A 55 1.52 0.02 11.26
CA LEU A 55 1.87 -1.26 10.63
C LEU A 55 3.05 -1.11 9.66
N ILE A 56 3.05 -0.06 8.83
CA ILE A 56 4.12 0.18 7.85
C ILE A 56 5.44 0.54 8.55
N GLU A 57 5.40 1.37 9.61
CA GLU A 57 6.56 1.73 10.42
C GLU A 57 7.19 0.50 11.09
N HIS A 58 6.38 -0.49 11.45
CA HIS A 58 6.85 -1.79 11.95
C HIS A 58 7.22 -2.80 10.85
N GLY A 59 7.29 -2.39 9.58
CA GLY A 59 7.75 -3.22 8.47
C GLY A 59 6.66 -3.96 7.69
N ALA A 60 5.39 -3.54 7.80
CA ALA A 60 4.34 -4.06 6.93
C ALA A 60 4.59 -3.64 5.47
N ARG A 61 4.58 -4.63 4.57
CA ARG A 61 4.80 -4.46 3.14
C ARG A 61 3.51 -4.01 2.47
N THR A 62 3.53 -2.83 1.85
CA THR A 62 2.39 -2.20 1.17
C THR A 62 2.03 -2.85 -0.18
N GLY A 63 2.95 -3.62 -0.77
CA GLY A 63 2.76 -4.30 -2.05
C GLY A 63 2.29 -5.75 -1.97
N LEU A 64 2.07 -6.31 -0.77
CA LEU A 64 1.62 -7.70 -0.65
C LEU A 64 0.23 -7.89 -1.26
N ARG A 65 0.07 -9.00 -1.99
CA ARG A 65 -1.16 -9.33 -2.71
C ARG A 65 -1.92 -10.47 -2.03
N THR A 66 -3.25 -10.37 -2.05
CA THR A 66 -4.16 -11.47 -1.68
C THR A 66 -4.19 -12.55 -2.76
N GLU A 67 -4.97 -13.62 -2.54
CA GLU A 67 -5.20 -14.67 -3.57
C GLU A 67 -5.78 -14.10 -4.88
N HIS A 68 -6.54 -13.01 -4.79
CA HIS A 68 -7.14 -12.33 -5.94
C HIS A 68 -6.24 -11.23 -6.52
N GLY A 69 -5.00 -11.14 -6.07
CA GLY A 69 -4.07 -10.12 -6.54
C GLY A 69 -4.29 -8.72 -5.95
N TRP A 70 -5.22 -8.56 -5.00
CA TRP A 70 -5.52 -7.27 -4.40
C TRP A 70 -4.43 -6.84 -3.42
N THR A 71 -4.02 -5.58 -3.50
CA THR A 71 -3.13 -4.91 -2.55
C THR A 71 -3.96 -4.12 -1.51
N PRO A 72 -3.37 -3.61 -0.41
CA PRO A 72 -4.06 -2.72 0.52
C PRO A 72 -4.71 -1.50 -0.18
N ALA A 73 -4.12 -1.01 -1.26
CA ALA A 73 -4.69 0.07 -2.06
C ALA A 73 -6.02 -0.30 -2.74
N HIS A 74 -6.19 -1.55 -3.19
CA HIS A 74 -7.45 -2.02 -3.77
C HIS A 74 -8.58 -1.95 -2.74
N PHE A 75 -8.34 -2.42 -1.52
CA PHE A 75 -9.32 -2.37 -0.44
C PHE A 75 -9.64 -0.94 -0.01
N ALA A 76 -8.63 -0.07 0.10
CA ALA A 76 -8.85 1.34 0.41
C ALA A 76 -9.67 2.04 -0.70
N ALA A 77 -9.41 1.73 -1.97
CA ALA A 77 -10.14 2.28 -3.10
C ALA A 77 -11.58 1.78 -3.18
N GLU A 78 -11.80 0.48 -2.99
CA GLU A 78 -13.14 -0.14 -2.90
C GLU A 78 -13.96 0.48 -1.77
N SER A 79 -13.34 0.74 -0.62
CA SER A 79 -14.01 1.27 0.58
C SER A 79 -14.03 2.80 0.66
N GLY A 80 -13.52 3.50 -0.36
CA GLY A 80 -13.51 4.96 -0.42
C GLY A 80 -12.62 5.66 0.62
N ARG A 81 -11.54 5.01 1.05
CA ARG A 81 -10.64 5.49 2.12
C ARG A 81 -9.52 6.37 1.54
N LEU A 82 -9.87 7.60 1.18
CA LEU A 82 -8.94 8.54 0.55
C LEU A 82 -7.70 8.82 1.40
N ASP A 83 -7.85 8.98 2.72
CA ASP A 83 -6.72 9.30 3.60
C ASP A 83 -5.69 8.17 3.66
N VAL A 84 -6.15 6.92 3.64
CA VAL A 84 -5.27 5.74 3.52
C VAL A 84 -4.55 5.75 2.18
N LEU A 85 -5.24 6.04 1.07
CA LEU A 85 -4.61 6.12 -0.25
C LEU A 85 -3.55 7.22 -0.31
N ARG A 86 -3.81 8.38 0.30
CA ARG A 86 -2.83 9.47 0.43
C ARG A 86 -1.62 9.05 1.24
N LEU A 87 -1.83 8.38 2.38
CA LEU A 87 -0.75 7.85 3.20
C LEU A 87 0.10 6.85 2.40
N LEU A 88 -0.54 5.86 1.76
CA LEU A 88 0.15 4.87 0.94
C LEU A 88 0.96 5.54 -0.18
N HIS A 89 0.38 6.53 -0.87
CA HIS A 89 1.07 7.29 -1.91
C HIS A 89 2.29 8.05 -1.36
N SER A 90 2.16 8.72 -0.20
CA SER A 90 3.26 9.46 0.44
C SER A 90 4.42 8.56 0.86
N LEU A 91 4.15 7.27 1.04
CA LEU A 91 5.12 6.23 1.36
C LEU A 91 5.57 5.44 0.12
N HIS A 92 5.32 5.97 -1.08
CA HIS A 92 5.69 5.37 -2.37
C HIS A 92 5.14 3.95 -2.56
N ALA A 93 4.01 3.62 -1.95
CA ALA A 93 3.36 2.33 -2.15
C ALA A 93 2.86 2.18 -3.59
N PRO A 94 2.87 0.96 -4.14
CA PRO A 94 2.39 0.72 -5.50
C PRO A 94 0.84 0.81 -5.54
N LEU A 95 0.32 1.88 -6.13
CA LEU A 95 -1.12 2.14 -6.26
C LEU A 95 -1.69 1.79 -7.65
N ASP A 96 -0.85 1.28 -8.54
CA ASP A 96 -1.16 0.99 -9.95
C ASP A 96 -1.15 -0.50 -10.31
N LYS A 97 -0.94 -1.37 -9.32
CA LYS A 97 -0.91 -2.83 -9.51
C LYS A 97 -2.30 -3.31 -9.92
N GLU A 98 -2.32 -4.23 -10.87
CA GLU A 98 -3.54 -4.88 -11.35
C GLU A 98 -3.87 -6.11 -10.50
N ASP A 99 -5.15 -6.37 -10.30
CA ASP A 99 -5.62 -7.63 -9.73
C ASP A 99 -5.66 -8.75 -10.77
N ILE A 100 -6.22 -9.92 -10.41
CA ILE A 100 -6.34 -11.06 -11.36
C ILE A 100 -7.29 -10.79 -12.53
N CYS A 101 -8.17 -9.79 -12.41
CA CYS A 101 -9.09 -9.37 -13.46
C CYS A 101 -8.48 -8.29 -14.38
N GLY A 102 -7.28 -7.80 -14.06
CA GLY A 102 -6.65 -6.67 -14.73
C GLY A 102 -7.14 -5.31 -14.23
N ASP A 103 -7.91 -5.28 -13.14
CA ASP A 103 -8.45 -4.05 -12.57
C ASP A 103 -7.45 -3.45 -11.57
N LYS A 104 -7.20 -2.15 -11.72
CA LYS A 104 -6.38 -1.34 -10.78
C LYS A 104 -7.27 -0.79 -9.65
N PRO A 105 -6.69 -0.34 -8.52
CA PRO A 105 -7.44 0.31 -7.45
C PRO A 105 -8.36 1.44 -7.95
N ALA A 106 -7.90 2.24 -8.93
CA ALA A 106 -8.69 3.32 -9.50
C ALA A 106 -10.03 2.84 -10.09
N ARG A 107 -10.03 1.70 -10.79
CA ARG A 107 -11.24 1.11 -11.38
C ARG A 107 -12.24 0.74 -10.29
N LEU A 108 -11.78 0.17 -9.19
CA LEU A 108 -12.64 -0.16 -8.04
C LEU A 108 -13.25 1.10 -7.45
N ALA A 109 -12.47 2.13 -7.16
CA ALA A 109 -12.99 3.41 -6.67
C ALA A 109 -14.08 3.98 -7.60
N GLN A 110 -13.92 3.83 -8.93
CA GLN A 110 -14.93 4.25 -9.90
C GLN A 110 -16.21 3.40 -9.85
N ILE A 111 -16.09 2.06 -9.81
CA ILE A 111 -17.23 1.14 -9.78
C ILE A 111 -18.10 1.38 -8.54
N TYR A 112 -17.47 1.62 -7.39
CA TYR A 112 -18.16 1.86 -6.12
C TYR A 112 -18.54 3.34 -5.90
N GLY A 113 -18.28 4.22 -6.87
CA GLY A 113 -18.73 5.62 -6.85
C GLY A 113 -17.89 6.55 -5.96
N HIS A 114 -16.70 6.14 -5.56
CA HIS A 114 -15.76 6.93 -4.76
C HIS A 114 -14.93 7.88 -5.64
N GLN A 115 -15.60 8.90 -6.17
CA GLN A 115 -15.04 9.83 -7.16
C GLN A 115 -13.74 10.51 -6.70
N ASP A 116 -13.64 10.92 -5.43
CA ASP A 116 -12.44 11.57 -4.89
C ASP A 116 -11.23 10.63 -4.87
N CYS A 117 -11.46 9.35 -4.52
CA CYS A 117 -10.43 8.31 -4.56
C CYS A 117 -10.00 8.03 -6.00
N PHE A 118 -10.96 7.94 -6.93
CA PHE A 118 -10.67 7.76 -8.35
C PHE A 118 -9.82 8.88 -8.93
N GLN A 119 -10.19 10.15 -8.70
CA GLN A 119 -9.43 11.31 -9.17
C GLN A 119 -8.02 11.34 -8.59
N PHE A 120 -7.89 11.04 -7.30
CA PHE A 120 -6.59 10.96 -6.65
C PHE A 120 -5.71 9.86 -7.25
N LEU A 121 -6.24 8.65 -7.40
CA LEU A 121 -5.51 7.50 -7.95
C LEU A 121 -5.10 7.72 -9.41
N GLN A 122 -5.98 8.30 -10.22
CA GLN A 122 -5.66 8.63 -11.61
C GLN A 122 -4.51 9.64 -11.69
N LYS A 123 -4.53 10.67 -10.83
CA LYS A 123 -3.45 11.64 -10.74
C LYS A 123 -2.13 10.98 -10.30
N ALA A 124 -2.16 10.20 -9.22
CA ALA A 124 -0.99 9.48 -8.72
C ALA A 124 -0.40 8.53 -9.78
N GLU A 125 -1.23 7.86 -10.57
CA GLU A 125 -0.79 7.01 -11.67
C GLU A 125 -0.05 7.80 -12.74
N THR A 126 -0.58 8.95 -13.17
CA THR A 126 0.08 9.78 -14.20
C THR A 126 1.45 10.28 -13.75
N GLU A 127 1.60 10.59 -12.45
CA GLU A 127 2.87 11.00 -11.84
C GLU A 127 3.89 9.84 -11.83
N CYS A 128 3.46 8.64 -11.39
CA CYS A 128 4.30 7.44 -11.41
C CYS A 128 4.74 7.07 -12.84
N GLN A 129 3.84 7.12 -13.82
CA GLN A 129 4.15 6.84 -15.22
C GLN A 129 5.12 7.87 -15.82
N ALA A 130 4.97 9.15 -15.48
CA ALA A 130 5.90 10.20 -15.92
C ALA A 130 7.32 9.94 -15.39
N TYR A 131 7.44 9.51 -14.14
CA TYR A 131 8.73 9.13 -13.55
C TYR A 131 9.35 7.92 -14.25
N ARG A 132 8.59 6.82 -14.42
CA ARG A 132 9.08 5.61 -15.11
C ARG A 132 9.51 5.90 -16.55
N ARG A 133 8.76 6.73 -17.28
CA ARG A 133 9.12 7.15 -18.65
C ARG A 133 10.41 7.96 -18.68
N LYS A 134 10.62 8.86 -17.71
CA LYS A 134 11.83 9.68 -17.64
C LYS A 134 13.06 8.82 -17.33
N ALA A 135 12.96 7.91 -16.36
CA ALA A 135 14.04 6.97 -16.07
C ALA A 135 14.35 6.02 -17.24
N ALA A 136 13.33 5.56 -17.97
CA ALA A 136 13.53 4.77 -19.19
C ALA A 136 14.27 5.56 -20.29
N GLN A 137 14.03 6.87 -20.42
CA GLN A 137 14.79 7.74 -21.34
C GLN A 137 16.24 7.95 -20.90
N GLU A 138 16.51 7.89 -19.59
CA GLU A 138 17.85 7.96 -19.01
C GLU A 138 18.57 6.60 -19.00
N GLY A 139 17.95 5.55 -19.56
CA GLY A 139 18.53 4.21 -19.66
C GLY A 139 18.56 3.44 -18.34
N ILE A 140 17.83 3.92 -17.33
CA ILE A 140 17.70 3.29 -16.01
C ILE A 140 16.54 2.29 -16.13
N SER A 141 16.85 0.99 -16.13
CA SER A 141 15.84 -0.08 -16.03
C SER A 141 15.28 -0.05 -14.61
N ILE A 142 14.06 0.46 -14.50
CA ILE A 142 13.21 0.29 -13.31
C ILE A 142 12.27 -0.85 -13.65
N ASP A 143 12.78 -2.08 -13.69
CA ASP A 143 11.90 -3.23 -13.87
C ASP A 143 10.98 -3.34 -12.65
N ASP A 144 9.70 -3.58 -12.91
CA ASP A 144 8.61 -3.72 -11.93
C ASP A 144 8.72 -5.01 -11.09
N THR A 145 9.93 -5.54 -10.89
CA THR A 145 10.16 -6.70 -10.01
C THR A 145 9.84 -6.29 -8.58
N ASP A 146 8.90 -7.01 -7.96
CA ASP A 146 8.22 -6.68 -6.72
C ASP A 146 9.13 -6.61 -5.45
N GLU A 147 10.46 -6.45 -5.57
CA GLU A 147 11.42 -6.65 -4.47
C GLU A 147 12.40 -5.50 -4.13
N GLU A 148 12.62 -4.46 -4.94
CA GLU A 148 13.74 -3.52 -4.70
C GLU A 148 13.38 -2.03 -4.66
N TRP A 149 12.47 -1.62 -3.76
CA TRP A 149 12.28 -0.19 -3.46
C TRP A 149 12.79 0.22 -2.07
N ALA A 150 13.32 -0.73 -1.28
CA ALA A 150 13.79 -0.46 0.08
C ALA A 150 15.26 0.02 0.16
N GLU A 151 16.06 -0.08 -0.91
CA GLU A 151 17.52 0.19 -0.83
C GLU A 151 18.01 1.41 -1.64
N GLN A 152 17.15 2.09 -2.41
CA GLN A 152 17.59 3.17 -3.32
C GLN A 152 17.34 4.61 -2.83
N THR A 153 17.00 4.83 -1.56
CA THR A 153 16.92 6.18 -0.96
C THR A 153 18.21 6.64 -0.29
N GLY A 154 19.37 6.14 -0.75
CA GLY A 154 20.70 6.63 -0.35
C GLY A 154 21.35 7.64 -1.30
N LEU A 155 20.71 8.00 -2.43
CA LEU A 155 21.32 8.86 -3.46
C LEU A 155 20.42 10.06 -3.82
N VAL A 156 20.07 10.86 -2.82
CA VAL A 156 19.59 12.23 -3.05
C VAL A 156 20.22 13.22 -2.05
N GLU A 157 21.49 13.03 -1.68
CA GLU A 157 22.28 14.09 -1.03
C GLU A 157 23.74 14.05 -1.50
N HIS A 158 24.03 14.54 -2.71
CA HIS A 158 25.24 15.36 -2.89
C HIS A 158 25.19 16.24 -4.15
N ASN A 159 24.95 17.53 -3.90
CA ASN A 159 25.51 18.69 -4.58
C ASN A 159 25.23 18.93 -6.08
N ILE A 160 24.21 19.77 -6.31
CA ILE A 160 24.40 20.97 -7.14
C ILE A 160 25.18 21.98 -6.29
N VAL A 161 26.47 22.22 -6.57
CA VAL A 161 27.04 23.58 -6.60
C VAL A 161 28.33 23.61 -7.45
N ARG A 162 28.29 24.43 -8.51
CA ARG A 162 29.35 24.94 -9.41
C ARG A 162 30.09 23.98 -10.33
#